data_AF-A0AAU3GV82-F1
#
_entry.id   AF-A0AAU3GV82-F1
#
_cell.length_a   1.000
_cell.length_b   1.000
_cell.length_c   1.000
_cell.angle_alpha   90.00
_cell.angle_beta   90.00
_cell.angle_gamma   90.00
#
_symmetry.space_group_name_H-M   'P 1'
#
loop_
_entity.id
_entity.type
_entity.pdbx_description
1 polymer ?
#
loop_
_entity_poly.entity_id
_entity_poly.type
_entity_poly.pdbx_seq_one_letter_code
_entity_poly.pdbx_strand_id
1 'polypeptide(L)'
;MGTILKDMRHVQWHELRHAQGSASQVPGMLSRIAWGDSESAEDALSDLEQWIGALAVFDATVATVPFLWELAAMETVKDRAGVIGLLGTILAHDHAHHQEWTRDAHLAVLAGRATAERLATDSDQAVSTAAGKLLTACDEHVCATCPPRGVS
;
A
#
# COMPACT_ATOMS: atom_id res chain seq x y z
N MET A 1 -17.84 -2.42 6.21
CA MET A 1 -17.01 -2.50 7.44
C MET A 1 -15.86 -3.45 7.17
N GLY A 2 -14.66 -2.91 6.98
CA GLY A 2 -13.45 -3.66 6.60
C GLY A 2 -13.14 -4.79 7.57
N THR A 3 -13.04 -6.01 7.04
CA THR A 3 -12.71 -7.22 7.79
C THR A 3 -11.21 -7.38 7.89
N ILE A 4 -10.44 -6.92 6.90
CA ILE A 4 -9.00 -7.15 6.84
C ILE A 4 -8.29 -6.37 7.94
N LEU A 5 -8.67 -5.12 8.25
CA LEU A 5 -8.12 -4.41 9.42
C LEU A 5 -8.24 -5.19 10.76
N LYS A 6 -9.27 -6.02 10.94
CA LYS A 6 -9.39 -6.89 12.12
C LYS A 6 -8.44 -8.08 12.09
N ASP A 7 -8.08 -8.55 10.90
CA ASP A 7 -7.10 -9.61 10.64
C ASP A 7 -5.64 -9.16 10.83
N MET A 8 -5.37 -7.86 11.04
CA MET A 8 -4.02 -7.38 11.39
C MET A 8 -3.42 -8.13 12.59
N ARG A 9 -4.25 -8.56 13.54
CA ARG A 9 -3.80 -9.31 14.72
C ARG A 9 -3.37 -10.75 14.42
N HIS A 10 -3.73 -11.29 13.26
CA HIS A 10 -3.38 -12.64 12.83
C HIS A 10 -2.07 -12.69 12.04
N VAL A 11 -1.57 -11.54 11.58
CA VAL A 11 -0.27 -11.43 10.92
C VAL A 11 0.83 -11.41 12.00
N GLN A 12 1.84 -12.27 11.86
CA GLN A 12 2.98 -12.34 12.77
C GLN A 12 3.98 -11.21 12.50
N TRP A 13 3.58 -9.95 12.71
CA TRP A 13 4.40 -8.75 12.43
C TRP A 13 5.78 -8.77 13.10
N HIS A 14 5.91 -9.50 14.20
CA HIS A 14 7.18 -9.64 14.89
C HIS A 14 8.19 -10.52 14.15
N GLU A 15 7.71 -11.51 13.37
CA GLU A 15 8.53 -12.38 12.51
C GLU A 15 8.91 -11.68 11.20
N LEU A 16 8.12 -10.70 10.77
CA LEU A 16 8.43 -9.86 9.62
C LEU A 16 9.56 -8.89 9.99
N ARG A 17 10.67 -8.96 9.25
CA ARG A 17 11.85 -8.13 9.49
C ARG A 17 11.87 -6.91 8.56
N HIS A 18 12.55 -5.86 8.98
CA HIS A 18 12.95 -4.70 8.18
C HIS A 18 14.44 -4.40 8.43
N ALA A 19 15.05 -3.52 7.64
CA ALA A 19 16.48 -3.20 7.73
C ALA A 19 16.91 -2.62 9.10
N GLN A 20 16.00 -2.03 9.86
CA GLN A 20 16.28 -1.55 11.23
C GLN A 20 15.73 -2.46 12.35
N GLY A 21 15.12 -3.63 12.03
CA GLY A 21 14.60 -4.52 13.07
C GLY A 21 13.33 -5.29 12.72
N SER A 22 12.35 -5.30 13.63
CA SER A 22 11.09 -6.04 13.53
C SER A 22 9.92 -5.13 13.15
N ALA A 23 9.02 -5.58 12.28
CA ALA A 23 7.86 -4.81 11.80
C ALA A 23 6.71 -4.70 12.83
N SER A 24 6.97 -5.01 14.09
CA SER A 24 6.00 -4.94 15.20
C SER A 24 5.32 -3.57 15.38
N GLN A 25 5.91 -2.49 14.83
CA GLN A 25 5.37 -1.13 14.90
C GLN A 25 4.30 -0.80 13.84
N VAL A 26 4.22 -1.58 12.76
CA VAL A 26 3.31 -1.35 11.62
C VAL A 26 1.82 -1.32 12.03
N PRO A 27 1.32 -2.24 12.87
CA PRO A 27 -0.10 -2.22 13.28
C PRO A 27 -0.49 -0.94 14.02
N GLY A 28 0.45 -0.38 14.82
CA GLY A 28 0.24 0.86 15.55
C GLY A 28 0.14 2.08 14.63
N MET A 29 0.97 2.13 13.58
CA MET A 29 0.92 3.19 12.56
C MET A 29 -0.39 3.12 11.76
N LEU A 30 -0.77 1.94 11.27
CA LEU A 30 -2.01 1.76 10.51
C LEU A 30 -3.26 2.09 11.35
N SER A 31 -3.24 1.77 12.64
CA SER A 31 -4.33 2.15 13.55
C SER A 31 -4.43 3.66 13.73
N ARG A 32 -3.29 4.37 13.82
CA ARG A 32 -3.28 5.85 13.87
C ARG A 32 -3.77 6.48 12.56
N ILE A 33 -3.39 5.92 11.41
CA ILE A 33 -3.90 6.38 10.10
C ILE A 33 -5.42 6.23 10.02
N ALA A 34 -5.96 5.12 10.53
CA ALA A 34 -7.39 4.84 10.46
C ALA A 34 -8.25 5.56 11.51
N TRP A 35 -7.72 5.81 12.72
CA TRP A 35 -8.51 6.27 13.87
C TRP A 35 -7.94 7.52 14.57
N GLY A 36 -6.77 8.01 14.15
CA GLY A 36 -6.15 9.21 14.71
C GLY A 36 -6.87 10.49 14.30
N ASP A 37 -6.58 11.58 15.01
CA ASP A 37 -6.88 12.94 14.55
C ASP A 37 -6.09 13.29 13.27
N SER A 38 -6.44 14.41 12.62
CA SER A 38 -5.83 14.81 11.33
C SER A 38 -4.31 14.82 11.37
N GLU A 39 -3.75 15.49 12.37
CA GLU A 39 -2.31 15.69 12.50
C GLU A 39 -1.62 14.34 12.77
N SER A 40 -2.17 13.55 13.69
CA SER A 40 -1.66 12.21 13.99
C SER A 40 -1.76 11.23 12.82
N ALA A 41 -2.78 11.36 11.95
CA ALA A 41 -2.97 10.51 10.78
C ALA A 41 -2.00 10.89 9.66
N GLU A 42 -1.79 12.19 9.41
CA GLU A 42 -0.82 12.70 8.44
C GLU A 42 0.62 12.37 8.87
N ASP A 43 0.98 12.58 10.13
CA ASP A 43 2.30 12.21 10.66
C ASP A 43 2.52 10.69 10.59
N ALA A 44 1.52 9.88 10.98
CA ALA A 44 1.63 8.42 10.91
C ALA A 44 1.74 7.91 9.45
N LEU A 45 1.11 8.59 8.51
CA LEU A 45 1.24 8.28 7.09
C LEU A 45 2.64 8.68 6.59
N SER A 46 3.10 9.88 6.91
CA SER A 46 4.42 10.38 6.52
C SER A 46 5.55 9.51 7.11
N ASP A 47 5.41 9.10 8.37
CA ASP A 47 6.28 8.12 9.01
C ASP A 47 6.24 6.79 8.26
N LEU A 48 5.06 6.29 7.89
CA LEU A 48 4.90 5.04 7.14
C LEU A 48 5.51 5.14 5.72
N GLU A 49 5.35 6.26 5.04
CA GLU A 49 5.95 6.53 3.72
C GLU A 49 7.49 6.59 3.83
N GLN A 50 8.01 7.30 4.83
CA GLN A 50 9.43 7.35 5.12
C GLN A 50 9.96 5.94 5.47
N TRP A 51 9.18 5.17 6.22
CA TRP A 51 9.51 3.80 6.60
C TRP A 51 9.57 2.91 5.36
N ILE A 52 8.53 2.89 4.52
CA ILE A 52 8.47 2.12 3.27
C ILE A 52 9.54 2.56 2.28
N GLY A 53 9.79 3.87 2.15
CA GLY A 53 10.82 4.43 1.28
C GLY A 53 12.25 4.20 1.76
N ALA A 54 12.49 4.10 3.08
CA ALA A 54 13.78 3.75 3.65
C ALA A 54 14.03 2.23 3.74
N LEU A 55 13.02 1.41 3.44
CA LEU A 55 13.00 -0.04 3.64
C LEU A 55 12.70 -0.79 2.36
N ALA A 56 13.67 -0.77 1.45
CA ALA A 56 13.72 -1.65 0.32
C ALA A 56 13.88 -3.16 0.68
N VAL A 57 13.38 -3.63 1.82
CA VAL A 57 13.49 -5.01 2.26
C VAL A 57 12.24 -5.46 3.07
N PHE A 58 11.60 -6.53 2.55
CA PHE A 58 10.85 -7.61 3.22
C PHE A 58 9.30 -7.68 3.16
N ASP A 59 8.84 -8.93 3.27
CA ASP A 59 7.51 -9.56 3.49
C ASP A 59 6.40 -8.69 4.14
N ALA A 60 6.79 -7.78 5.05
CA ALA A 60 5.87 -6.81 5.66
C ALA A 60 5.16 -5.92 4.64
N THR A 61 5.83 -5.50 3.56
CA THR A 61 5.26 -4.66 2.51
C THR A 61 4.16 -5.39 1.74
N VAL A 62 4.41 -6.65 1.35
CA VAL A 62 3.42 -7.51 0.69
C VAL A 62 2.21 -7.69 1.61
N ALA A 63 2.46 -7.95 2.90
CA ALA A 63 1.42 -8.05 3.89
C ALA A 63 0.67 -6.73 4.10
N THR A 64 1.28 -5.54 3.91
CA THR A 64 0.60 -4.25 4.13
C THR A 64 -0.34 -3.87 3.00
N VAL A 65 -0.09 -4.29 1.77
CA VAL A 65 -0.86 -3.88 0.57
C VAL A 65 -2.38 -4.11 0.71
N PRO A 66 -2.88 -5.28 1.16
CA PRO A 66 -4.32 -5.47 1.36
C PRO A 66 -4.95 -4.47 2.33
N PHE A 67 -4.21 -4.08 3.37
CA PHE A 67 -4.69 -3.11 4.36
C PHE A 67 -4.69 -1.69 3.80
N LEU A 68 -3.69 -1.32 2.99
CA LEU A 68 -3.67 -0.03 2.28
C LEU A 68 -4.89 0.10 1.33
N TRP A 69 -5.27 -0.99 0.64
CA TRP A 69 -6.49 -1.00 -0.18
C TRP A 69 -7.77 -0.82 0.64
N GLU A 70 -7.87 -1.41 1.83
CA GLU A 70 -9.02 -1.16 2.73
C GLU A 70 -9.03 0.29 3.21
N LEU A 71 -7.88 0.85 3.59
CA LEU A 71 -7.76 2.25 4.02
C LEU A 71 -8.19 3.21 2.91
N ALA A 72 -7.74 2.98 1.68
CA ALA A 72 -8.15 3.78 0.51
C ALA A 72 -9.67 3.70 0.25
N ALA A 73 -10.31 2.57 0.57
CA ALA A 73 -11.74 2.36 0.38
C ALA A 73 -12.62 2.88 1.53
N MET A 74 -12.05 3.31 2.65
CA MET A 74 -12.82 3.83 3.79
C MET A 74 -12.92 5.34 3.74
N GLU A 75 -14.15 5.85 3.60
CA GLU A 75 -14.45 7.30 3.60
C GLU A 75 -14.07 8.00 4.92
N THR A 76 -13.89 7.25 6.01
CA THR A 76 -13.49 7.80 7.32
C THR A 76 -12.00 8.13 7.40
N VAL A 77 -11.18 7.57 6.49
CA VAL A 77 -9.75 7.90 6.40
C VAL A 77 -9.63 9.27 5.77
N LYS A 78 -8.89 10.18 6.42
CA LYS A 78 -8.77 11.56 5.94
C LYS A 78 -7.85 11.69 4.74
N ASP A 79 -6.70 11.00 4.76
CA ASP A 79 -5.75 11.05 3.65
C ASP A 79 -5.76 9.78 2.78
N ARG A 80 -6.92 9.52 2.18
CA ARG A 80 -7.09 8.40 1.23
C ARG A 80 -6.21 8.58 -0.01
N ALA A 81 -5.97 9.82 -0.43
CA ALA A 81 -5.15 10.13 -1.58
C ALA A 81 -3.67 9.77 -1.34
N GLY A 82 -3.13 10.10 -0.16
CA GLY A 82 -1.78 9.70 0.24
C GLY A 82 -1.62 8.18 0.32
N VAL A 83 -2.61 7.46 0.87
CA VAL A 83 -2.62 5.98 0.87
C VAL A 83 -2.55 5.39 -0.54
N ILE A 84 -3.25 5.99 -1.51
CA ILE A 84 -3.18 5.56 -2.93
C ILE A 84 -1.83 5.92 -3.55
N GLY A 85 -1.27 7.08 -3.20
CA GLY A 85 0.08 7.49 -3.59
C GLY A 85 1.14 6.48 -3.14
N LEU A 86 1.02 5.98 -1.90
CA LEU A 86 1.91 4.96 -1.34
C LEU A 86 1.86 3.64 -2.12
N LEU A 87 0.67 3.20 -2.54
CA LEU A 87 0.53 2.03 -3.43
C LEU A 87 1.26 2.25 -4.77
N GLY A 88 1.22 3.47 -5.30
CA GLY A 88 1.97 3.84 -6.51
C GLY A 88 3.47 3.83 -6.31
N THR A 89 3.96 4.32 -5.16
CA THR A 89 5.38 4.27 -4.80
C THR A 89 5.89 2.83 -4.70
N ILE A 90 5.11 1.92 -4.10
CA ILE A 90 5.43 0.49 -4.03
C ILE A 90 5.55 -0.12 -5.44
N LEU A 91 4.65 0.25 -6.36
CA LEU A 91 4.67 -0.23 -7.74
C LEU A 91 5.85 0.32 -8.57
N ALA A 92 6.26 1.57 -8.31
CA ALA A 92 7.36 2.22 -9.00
C ALA A 92 8.74 1.78 -8.50
N HIS A 93 8.81 1.24 -7.28
CA HIS A 93 10.07 0.78 -6.70
C HIS A 93 10.44 -0.62 -7.24
N ASP A 94 11.66 -0.75 -7.76
CA ASP A 94 12.28 -2.02 -8.15
C ASP A 94 13.43 -2.34 -7.19
N HIS A 95 13.46 -3.55 -6.65
CA HIS A 95 14.47 -3.94 -5.66
C HIS A 95 15.46 -4.90 -6.29
N ALA A 96 16.61 -4.37 -6.69
CA ALA A 96 17.68 -5.12 -7.38
C ALA A 96 18.19 -6.37 -6.64
N HIS A 97 17.98 -6.47 -5.33
CA HIS A 97 18.51 -7.55 -4.51
C HIS A 97 17.54 -8.73 -4.24
N HIS A 98 16.22 -8.53 -4.39
CA HIS A 98 15.20 -9.55 -4.09
C HIS A 98 14.00 -9.47 -5.03
N GLN A 99 14.21 -9.95 -6.26
CA GLN A 99 13.24 -9.90 -7.36
C GLN A 99 11.89 -10.57 -7.02
N GLU A 100 11.91 -11.67 -6.27
CA GLU A 100 10.68 -12.40 -5.89
C GLU A 100 9.72 -11.57 -5.02
N TRP A 101 10.25 -10.77 -4.09
CA TRP A 101 9.43 -9.92 -3.22
C TRP A 101 8.90 -8.67 -3.93
N THR A 102 9.71 -8.11 -4.84
CA THR A 102 9.25 -7.05 -5.75
C THR A 102 8.08 -7.53 -6.57
N ARG A 103 8.16 -8.75 -7.12
CA ARG A 103 7.06 -9.38 -7.85
C ARG A 103 5.81 -9.50 -6.98
N ASP A 104 5.92 -10.06 -5.77
CA ASP A 104 4.75 -10.30 -4.92
C ASP A 104 4.06 -9.00 -4.47
N ALA A 105 4.85 -7.96 -4.16
CA ALA A 105 4.30 -6.64 -3.83
C ALA A 105 3.59 -6.01 -5.04
N HIS A 106 4.20 -6.06 -6.23
CA HIS A 106 3.59 -5.57 -7.45
C HIS A 106 2.31 -6.34 -7.78
N LEU A 107 2.32 -7.68 -7.66
CA LEU A 107 1.13 -8.50 -7.87
C LEU A 107 0.01 -8.17 -6.87
N ALA A 108 0.34 -7.92 -5.60
CA ALA A 108 -0.64 -7.52 -4.59
C ALA A 108 -1.28 -6.15 -4.92
N VAL A 109 -0.48 -5.18 -5.40
CA VAL A 109 -1.00 -3.87 -5.82
C VAL A 109 -1.88 -4.04 -7.06
N LEU A 110 -1.41 -4.79 -8.06
CA LEU A 110 -2.13 -5.09 -9.30
C LEU A 110 -3.45 -5.84 -9.05
N ALA A 111 -3.50 -6.74 -8.07
CA ALA A 111 -4.71 -7.45 -7.68
C ALA A 111 -5.81 -6.50 -7.17
N GLY A 112 -5.42 -5.34 -6.63
CA GLY A 112 -6.35 -4.30 -6.18
C GLY A 112 -6.85 -3.35 -7.28
N ARG A 113 -6.54 -3.59 -8.56
CA ARG A 113 -6.94 -2.74 -9.69
C ARG A 113 -8.43 -2.40 -9.70
N ALA A 114 -9.31 -3.38 -9.45
CA ALA A 114 -10.76 -3.15 -9.40
C ALA A 114 -11.17 -2.16 -8.29
N THR A 115 -10.41 -2.09 -7.20
CA THR A 115 -10.61 -1.06 -6.16
C THR A 115 -10.11 0.30 -6.65
N ALA A 116 -8.97 0.35 -7.35
CA ALA A 116 -8.48 1.57 -7.99
C ALA A 116 -9.49 2.16 -8.98
N GLU A 117 -10.11 1.33 -9.82
CA GLU A 117 -11.13 1.74 -10.79
C GLU A 117 -12.36 2.36 -10.11
N ARG A 118 -12.80 1.78 -8.99
CA ARG A 118 -13.89 2.38 -8.19
C ARG A 118 -13.46 3.73 -7.60
N LEU A 119 -12.25 3.81 -7.04
CA LEU A 119 -11.72 5.03 -6.46
C LEU A 119 -11.46 6.14 -7.49
N ALA A 120 -11.21 5.80 -8.76
CA ALA A 120 -11.10 6.76 -9.84
C ALA A 120 -12.42 7.49 -10.15
N THR A 121 -13.56 6.94 -9.69
CA THR A 121 -14.89 7.55 -9.77
C THR A 121 -15.36 8.14 -8.43
N ASP A 122 -14.47 8.23 -7.44
CA ASP A 122 -14.78 8.78 -6.12
C ASP A 122 -15.17 10.26 -6.22
N SER A 123 -16.05 10.71 -5.33
CA SER A 123 -16.51 12.10 -5.26
C SER A 123 -15.41 13.05 -4.78
N ASP A 124 -14.40 12.53 -4.08
CA ASP A 124 -13.20 13.27 -3.71
C ASP A 124 -12.23 13.38 -4.91
N GLN A 125 -11.95 14.62 -5.31
CA GLN A 125 -11.07 14.90 -6.44
C GLN A 125 -9.62 14.47 -6.20
N ALA A 126 -9.12 14.52 -4.95
CA ALA A 126 -7.77 14.09 -4.62
C ALA A 126 -7.66 12.56 -4.75
N VAL A 127 -8.66 11.83 -4.26
CA VAL A 127 -8.75 10.37 -4.34
C VAL A 127 -8.85 9.89 -5.79
N SER A 128 -9.78 10.46 -6.58
CA SER A 128 -9.95 10.09 -7.98
C SER A 128 -8.70 10.40 -8.82
N THR A 129 -8.03 11.52 -8.57
CA THR A 129 -6.76 11.87 -9.22
C THR A 129 -5.65 10.89 -8.87
N ALA A 130 -5.49 10.55 -7.58
CA ALA A 130 -4.48 9.59 -7.14
C ALA A 130 -4.74 8.19 -7.71
N ALA A 131 -5.99 7.75 -7.72
CA ALA A 131 -6.39 6.46 -8.29
C ALA A 131 -6.17 6.40 -9.81
N GLY A 132 -6.47 7.48 -10.53
CA GLY A 132 -6.18 7.60 -11.96
C GLY A 132 -4.68 7.49 -12.26
N LYS A 133 -3.83 8.18 -11.48
CA LYS A 133 -2.37 8.06 -11.60
C LYS A 133 -1.88 6.64 -11.34
N LEU A 134 -2.43 5.98 -10.30
CA LEU A 134 -2.09 4.59 -9.99
C LEU A 134 -2.49 3.64 -11.12
N LEU A 135 -3.65 3.84 -11.76
CA LEU A 135 -4.09 3.05 -12.92
C LEU A 135 -3.17 3.23 -14.12
N THR A 136 -2.79 4.47 -14.43
CA THR A 136 -1.79 4.74 -15.48
C THR A 136 -0.46 4.04 -15.15
N ALA A 137 0.03 4.17 -13.92
CA ALA A 137 1.25 3.50 -13.48
C ALA A 137 1.12 1.97 -13.59
N CYS A 138 -0.05 1.39 -13.28
CA CYS A 138 -0.34 -0.02 -13.47
C CYS A 138 -0.30 -0.42 -14.95
N ASP A 139 -0.85 0.39 -15.85
CA ASP A 139 -0.90 0.10 -17.28
C ASP A 139 0.46 0.27 -17.98
N GLU A 140 1.26 1.24 -17.53
CA GLU A 140 2.64 1.45 -17.97
C GLU A 140 3.64 0.53 -17.26
N HIS A 141 3.20 -0.24 -16.26
CA HIS A 141 4.08 -1.09 -15.48
C HIS A 141 4.67 -2.22 -16.32
N VAL A 142 5.94 -2.07 -16.67
CA VAL A 142 6.75 -3.10 -17.32
C VAL A 142 7.86 -3.50 -16.34
N CYS A 143 7.71 -4.66 -15.70
CA CYS A 143 8.74 -5.22 -14.84
C CYS A 143 9.30 -6.49 -15.49
N ALA A 144 10.63 -6.62 -15.55
CA ALA A 144 11.32 -7.81 -16.05
C ALA A 144 11.00 -9.07 -15.22
N THR A 145 10.54 -8.87 -13.98
CA THR A 145 10.18 -9.91 -13.04
C THR A 145 8.69 -10.25 -13.11
N CYS A 146 7.80 -9.31 -13.45
CA CYS A 146 6.38 -9.60 -13.57
C CYS A 146 6.08 -10.36 -14.88
N PRO A 147 5.18 -11.37 -14.88
CA PRO A 147 4.75 -11.98 -16.12
C PRO A 147 4.15 -10.90 -17.05
N PRO A 148 4.45 -10.94 -18.36
CA PRO A 148 3.84 -9.99 -19.30
C PRO A 148 2.32 -10.11 -19.15
N ARG A 149 1.63 -8.98 -19.00
CA ARG A 149 0.18 -8.95 -18.83
C ARG A 149 -0.48 -9.76 -19.94
N GLY A 150 -0.92 -10.97 -19.58
CA GLY A 150 -1.68 -11.84 -20.45
C GLY A 150 -3.00 -11.15 -20.73
N VAL A 151 -3.17 -10.69 -21.96
CA VAL A 151 -4.49 -10.39 -22.52
C VAL A 151 -5.38 -11.61 -22.29
N SER A 152 -6.46 -11.43 -21.52
CA SER A 152 -7.56 -12.39 -21.41
C SER A 152 -8.87 -11.62 -21.45
#